data_AF-A0A536JI58-F1
#
_entry.id   AF-A0A536JI58-F1
#
_cell.length_a   1.000
_cell.length_b   1.000
_cell.length_c   1.000
_cell.angle_alpha   90.00
_cell.angle_beta   90.00
_cell.angle_gamma   90.00
#
_symmetry.space_group_name_H-M   'P 1'
#
loop_
_entity.id
_entity.type
_entity.pdbx_description
1 polymer ?
#
loop_
_entity_poly.entity_id
_entity_poly.type
_entity_poly.pdbx_seq_one_letter_code
_entity_poly.pdbx_strand_id
1 'polypeptide(L)' 'MPSRFRVDAPFKPAGDQPQAISQLVEGVRSGLSQQVLLGVTGSGKTNVMSWVVEELQRPVLV' A
#
# COMPACT_ATOMS: atom_id res chain seq x y z
N MET A 1 17.86 -9.27 13.09
CA MET A 1 17.22 -8.18 12.31
C MET A 1 15.75 -8.54 12.17
N PRO A 2 14.80 -7.62 12.40
CA PRO A 2 13.39 -7.93 12.15
C PRO A 2 13.21 -8.34 10.69
N SER A 3 12.43 -9.39 10.45
CA SER A 3 12.10 -9.84 9.09
C SER A 3 11.38 -8.73 8.35
N ARG A 4 11.80 -8.44 7.12
CA ARG A 4 11.06 -7.50 6.26
C ARG A 4 9.68 -8.07 5.94
N PHE A 5 8.65 -7.22 5.99
CA PHE A 5 7.32 -7.58 5.51
C PHE A 5 7.39 -7.77 3.99
N ARG A 6 6.81 -8.85 3.48
CA ARG A 6 6.75 -9.18 2.05
C ARG A 6 5.35 -9.65 1.73
N VAL A 7 4.74 -9.08 0.71
CA VAL A 7 3.47 -9.57 0.16
C VAL A 7 3.77 -10.78 -0.69
N ASP A 8 3.18 -11.91 -0.31
CA ASP A 8 3.10 -13.09 -1.16
C ASP A 8 1.76 -13.06 -1.89
N ALA A 9 1.80 -12.84 -3.21
CA ALA A 9 0.62 -12.77 -4.05
C ALA A 9 0.90 -13.42 -5.42
N PRO A 10 -0.04 -14.21 -5.96
CA PRO A 10 0.10 -14.84 -7.27
C PRO A 10 -0.08 -13.86 -8.43
N PHE A 11 -0.25 -12.57 -8.15
CA PHE A 11 -0.46 -11.49 -9.11
C PHE A 11 0.33 -10.26 -8.68
N LYS A 12 0.56 -9.37 -9.65
CA LYS A 12 1.20 -8.07 -9.44
C LYS A 12 0.15 -6.96 -9.40
N PRO A 13 0.47 -5.79 -8.85
CA PRO A 13 -0.38 -4.61 -8.96
C PRO A 13 -0.75 -4.34 -10.44
N ALA A 14 -2.02 -4.05 -10.70
CA ALA A 14 -2.55 -3.84 -12.06
C ALA A 14 -3.55 -2.67 -12.11
N GLY A 15 -3.85 -2.18 -13.31
CA GLY A 15 -4.71 -1.00 -13.50
C GLY A 15 -4.13 0.21 -12.76
N ASP A 16 -4.96 0.89 -11.96
CA ASP A 16 -4.56 2.08 -11.21
C ASP A 16 -3.84 1.77 -9.89
N GLN A 17 -3.72 0.49 -9.52
CA GLN A 17 -3.10 0.08 -8.25
C GLN A 17 -1.64 0.55 -8.11
N PRO A 18 -0.74 0.42 -9.11
CA PRO A 18 0.64 0.89 -8.98
C PRO A 18 0.73 2.39 -8.66
N GLN A 19 -0.14 3.20 -9.27
CA GLN A 19 -0.19 4.64 -9.03
C GLN A 19 -0.69 4.94 -7.62
N ALA A 20 -1.76 4.28 -7.18
CA ALA A 20 -2.31 4.44 -5.83
C ALA A 20 -1.28 4.06 -4.75
N ILE A 21 -0.54 2.97 -4.94
CA ILE A 21 0.54 2.55 -4.03
C ILE A 21 1.62 3.64 -3.96
N SER A 22 2.11 4.10 -5.12
CA SER A 22 3.15 5.13 -5.19
C SER A 22 2.73 6.42 -4.48
N GLN A 23 1.51 6.90 -4.73
CA GLN A 23 0.99 8.13 -4.11
C GLN A 23 0.86 8.00 -2.59
N LEU A 24 0.33 6.88 -2.10
CA LEU A 24 0.19 6.65 -0.66
C LEU A 24 1.56 6.56 0.05
N VAL A 25 2.51 5.86 -0.56
CA VAL A 25 3.88 5.73 -0.04
C VAL A 25 4.56 7.09 0.01
N GLU A 26 4.46 7.87 -1.06
CA GLU A 26 5.04 9.22 -1.12
C GLU A 26 4.38 10.16 -0.11
N GLY A 27 3.06 10.09 0.04
CA GLY A 27 2.34 10.86 1.05
C GLY A 27 2.82 10.54 2.47
N VAL A 28 3.07 9.27 2.77
CA VAL A 28 3.62 8.88 4.09
C VAL A 28 5.06 9.39 4.26
N ARG A 29 5.91 9.27 3.23
CA ARG A 29 7.32 9.69 3.27
C ARG A 29 7.47 11.22 3.36
N SER A 30 6.57 11.97 2.75
CA SER A 30 6.50 13.44 2.82
C SER A 30 5.89 13.97 4.12
N GLY A 31 5.43 13.09 5.02
CA GLY A 31 4.92 13.47 6.34
C GLY A 31 3.43 13.83 6.36
N LEU A 32 2.65 13.48 5.33
CA LEU A 32 1.20 13.64 5.38
C LEU A 32 0.60 12.79 6.51
N SER A 33 -0.14 13.44 7.39
CA SER A 33 -0.79 12.78 8.53
C SER A 33 -2.10 12.08 8.15
N GLN A 34 -2.75 12.51 7.07
CA GLN A 34 -4.03 11.96 6.60
C GLN A 34 -4.01 11.79 5.08
N GLN A 35 -4.53 10.65 4.62
CA GLN A 35 -4.66 10.29 3.21
C GLN A 35 -5.91 9.42 3.02
N VAL A 36 -6.49 9.44 1.82
CA VAL A 36 -7.69 8.66 1.48
C VAL A 36 -7.40 7.80 0.25
N LEU A 37 -7.56 6.49 0.38
CA LEU A 37 -7.59 5.57 -0.75
C LEU A 37 -9.03 5.43 -1.25
N LEU A 38 -9.41 6.24 -2.23
CA LEU A 38 -10.71 6.11 -2.88
C LEU A 38 -10.67 4.99 -3.92
N GLY A 39 -11.56 4.01 -3.80
CA GLY A 39 -11.63 2.93 -4.77
C GLY A 39 -12.99 2.23 -4.74
N VAL A 40 -13.48 1.86 -5.92
CA VAL A 40 -14.75 1.13 -6.10
C VAL A 40 -14.71 -0.25 -5.43
N THR A 41 -15.88 -0.85 -5.22
CA THR A 41 -15.97 -2.23 -4.72
C THR A 41 -15.31 -3.20 -5.71
N GLY A 42 -14.53 -4.16 -5.22
CA GLY A 42 -13.84 -5.14 -6.06
C GLY A 42 -12.48 -4.70 -6.63
N SER A 43 -12.04 -3.46 -6.42
CA SER A 43 -10.76 -2.96 -6.97
C SER A 43 -9.49 -3.48 -6.29
N GLY A 44 -9.62 -4.32 -5.24
CA GLY A 44 -8.48 -4.88 -4.52
C GLY A 44 -7.81 -3.95 -3.51
N LYS A 45 -8.56 -3.07 -2.83
CA LYS A 45 -8.02 -2.10 -1.84
C LYS A 45 -7.13 -2.74 -0.77
N THR A 46 -7.46 -3.94 -0.29
CA THR A 46 -6.62 -4.66 0.69
C THR A 46 -5.23 -4.97 0.13
N ASN A 47 -5.13 -5.39 -1.14
CA ASN A 47 -3.85 -5.66 -1.78
C ASN A 47 -3.04 -4.37 -1.96
N VAL A 48 -3.69 -3.29 -2.40
CA VAL A 48 -3.07 -1.95 -2.48
C VAL A 48 -2.44 -1.59 -1.13
N MET A 49 -3.19 -1.71 -0.04
CA MET A 49 -2.67 -1.40 1.29
C MET A 49 -1.55 -2.35 1.71
N SER A 50 -1.63 -3.65 1.42
CA SER A 50 -0.55 -4.58 1.77
C SER A 50 0.77 -4.24 1.07
N TRP A 51 0.72 -3.83 -0.20
CA TRP A 51 1.92 -3.37 -0.92
C TRP A 51 2.44 -2.03 -0.40
N VAL A 52 1.56 -1.12 0.03
CA VAL A 52 1.96 0.10 0.74
C VAL A 52 2.69 -0.24 2.05
N VAL A 53 2.19 -1.20 2.83
CA VAL A 53 2.87 -1.65 4.07
C VAL A 53 4.23 -2.27 3.75
N GLU A 54 4.34 -3.07 2.68
CA GLU A 54 5.62 -3.61 2.20
C GLU A 54 6.61 -2.52 1.81
N GLU A 55 6.18 -1.47 1.11
CA GLU A 55 7.09 -0.38 0.72
C GLU A 55 7.56 0.48 1.90
N LEU A 56 6.73 0.59 2.95
CA LEU A 56 7.00 1.44 4.10
C LEU A 56 7.79 0.74 5.20
N GLN A 57 7.65 -0.57 5.36
CA GLN A 57 8.31 -1.36 6.41
C GLN A 57 8.11 -0.77 7.83
N ARG A 58 6.88 -0.34 8.12
CA ARG A 58 6.48 0.21 9.42
C ARG A 58 5.45 -0.71 10.07
N PRO A 59 5.39 -0.81 11.41
CA PRO A 59 4.25 -1.40 12.09
C PRO A 59 2.96 -0.67 11.71
N VAL A 60 1.89 -1.42 11.43
CA VAL A 60 0.60 -0.90 10.97
C VAL A 60 -0.53 -1.53 11.78
N LEU A 61 -1.58 -0.73 12.03
CA LEU A 61 -2.86 -1.16 12.58
C LEU A 61 -3.95 -0.89 11.54
N VAL A 62 -4.82 -1.87 11.32
CA VAL A 62 -5.97 -1.80 10.40
C VAL A 62 -7.26 -1.85 11.21
#